data_AF-A0A963VL66-F1
#
_entry.id   AF-A0A963VL66-F1
#
_cell.length_a   1.000
_cell.length_b   1.000
_cell.length_c   1.000
_cell.angle_alpha   90.00
_cell.angle_beta   90.00
_cell.angle_gamma   90.00
#
_symmetry.space_group_name_H-M   'P 1'
#
loop_
_entity.id
_entity.type
_entity.pdbx_description
1 polymer ?
#
loop_
_entity_poly.entity_id
_entity_poly.type
_entity_poly.pdbx_seq_one_letter_code
_entity_poly.pdbx_strand_id
1 'polypeptide(L)'
;MTAHLPNFGAFHIRKWFLQVEDTLAGETGAAADGEPLRKFVLAACIHNPYAGRYVADLGEWIQASPPLGEEFGRRAVQAAQGRAIVSYGKACLVGIDGEYEHGNALLTNPAANPVRDALGGAKSWVPSTGKRGGPGTVIDIP
;
A
#
# COMPACT_ATOMS: atom_id res chain seq x y z
N MET A 1 -19.02 -5.23 -21.15
CA MET A 1 -18.05 -4.99 -20.07
C MET A 1 -18.54 -5.73 -18.84
N THR A 2 -17.73 -6.60 -18.24
CA THR A 2 -18.12 -7.31 -17.01
C THR A 2 -18.11 -6.32 -15.85
N ALA A 3 -19.20 -6.23 -15.10
CA ALA A 3 -19.27 -5.34 -13.94
C ALA A 3 -18.36 -5.88 -12.81
N HIS A 4 -17.40 -5.07 -12.38
CA HIS A 4 -16.56 -5.39 -11.22
C HIS A 4 -17.30 -4.97 -9.94
N LEU A 5 -18.13 -5.86 -9.40
CA LEU A 5 -18.88 -5.61 -8.16
C LEU A 5 -17.92 -5.47 -6.97
N PRO A 6 -18.10 -4.47 -6.08
CA PRO A 6 -17.29 -4.34 -4.88
C PRO A 6 -17.33 -5.61 -4.04
N ASN A 7 -16.17 -6.03 -3.52
CA ASN A 7 -16.04 -7.14 -2.58
C ASN A 7 -15.36 -6.72 -1.27
N PHE A 8 -15.06 -5.42 -1.13
CA PHE A 8 -14.49 -4.81 0.07
C PHE A 8 -14.86 -3.33 0.13
N GLY A 9 -15.87 -2.96 0.92
CA GLY A 9 -16.38 -1.57 0.96
C GLY A 9 -16.75 -1.08 -0.44
N ALA A 10 -16.21 0.07 -0.86
CA ALA A 10 -16.38 0.61 -2.21
C ALA A 10 -15.42 0.00 -3.27
N PHE A 11 -14.54 -0.92 -2.88
CA PHE A 11 -13.48 -1.45 -3.72
C PHE A 11 -13.78 -2.86 -4.20
N HIS A 12 -13.33 -3.16 -5.42
CA HIS A 12 -13.19 -4.53 -5.91
C HIS A 12 -11.71 -4.92 -5.87
N ILE A 13 -11.34 -5.77 -4.91
CA ILE A 13 -9.98 -6.27 -4.71
C ILE A 13 -9.86 -7.63 -5.37
N ARG A 14 -9.01 -7.74 -6.40
CA ARG A 14 -8.74 -9.01 -7.09
C ARG A 14 -7.80 -9.91 -6.29
N LYS A 15 -6.77 -9.33 -5.65
CA LYS A 15 -5.80 -10.07 -4.84
C LYS A 15 -5.11 -9.15 -3.83
N TRP A 16 -4.71 -9.76 -2.72
CA TRP A 16 -3.72 -9.23 -1.81
C TRP A 16 -2.37 -9.89 -2.07
N PHE A 17 -1.29 -9.18 -1.76
CA PHE A 17 0.08 -9.65 -1.89
C PHE A 17 0.84 -9.32 -0.61
N LEU A 18 1.68 -10.26 -0.16
CA LEU A 18 2.62 -10.07 0.93
C LEU A 18 3.97 -10.64 0.48
N GLN A 19 5.02 -9.83 0.60
CA GLN A 19 6.41 -10.26 0.49
C GLN A 19 7.12 -9.93 1.79
N VAL A 20 7.94 -10.85 2.27
CA VAL A 20 8.75 -10.70 3.48
C VAL A 20 10.20 -10.99 3.12
N GLU A 21 11.10 -10.15 3.61
CA GLU A 21 12.55 -10.29 3.50
C GLU A 21 13.15 -10.19 4.90
N ASP A 22 13.93 -11.20 5.28
CA ASP A 22 14.74 -11.20 6.50
C ASP A 22 16.22 -11.05 6.13
N THR A 23 16.83 -9.95 6.55
CA THR A 23 18.25 -9.63 6.31
C THR A 23 19.08 -10.09 7.51
N LEU A 24 19.79 -11.22 7.36
CA LEU A 24 20.55 -11.86 8.44
C LEU A 24 21.99 -11.32 8.61
N ALA A 25 22.52 -10.68 7.57
CA ALA A 25 23.85 -10.08 7.53
C ALA A 25 23.85 -8.88 6.57
N GLY A 26 24.76 -7.93 6.79
CA GLY A 26 25.00 -6.83 5.87
C GLY A 26 25.65 -7.28 4.56
N GLU A 27 25.74 -6.39 3.58
CA GLU A 27 26.23 -6.68 2.23
C GLU A 27 27.69 -7.16 2.21
N THR A 28 28.47 -6.83 3.24
CA THR A 28 29.86 -7.27 3.43
C THR A 28 30.01 -8.52 4.30
N GLY A 29 28.89 -9.12 4.75
CA GLY A 29 28.85 -10.40 5.48
C GLY A 29 28.89 -10.30 7.01
N ALA A 30 28.93 -9.09 7.60
CA ALA A 30 28.80 -8.93 9.04
C ALA A 30 27.39 -9.33 9.50
N ALA A 31 27.30 -10.23 10.49
CA ALA A 31 26.03 -10.65 11.07
C ALA A 31 25.31 -9.49 11.77
N ALA A 32 23.97 -9.58 11.86
CA ALA A 32 23.18 -8.66 12.66
C ALA A 32 23.63 -8.64 14.13
N ASP A 33 23.69 -7.46 14.74
CA ASP A 33 24.05 -7.22 16.15
C ASP A 33 22.85 -7.33 17.10
N GLY A 34 21.85 -8.13 16.72
CA GLY A 34 20.58 -8.27 17.42
C GLY A 34 19.55 -9.05 16.60
N GLU A 35 18.28 -8.66 16.72
CA GLU A 35 17.21 -9.23 15.89
C GLU A 35 17.43 -8.85 14.41
N PRO A 36 17.49 -9.81 13.46
CA PRO A 36 17.67 -9.51 12.04
C PRO A 36 16.60 -8.57 11.48
N LEU A 37 17.01 -7.65 10.60
CA LEU A 37 16.09 -6.72 9.97
C LEU A 37 15.06 -7.49 9.14
N ARG A 38 13.78 -7.26 9.44
CA ARG A 38 12.66 -7.75 8.63
C ARG A 38 12.03 -6.60 7.89
N LYS A 39 11.92 -6.72 6.57
CA LYS A 39 11.12 -5.85 5.72
C LYS A 39 9.95 -6.65 5.16
N PHE A 40 8.81 -6.00 5.02
CA PHE A 40 7.68 -6.59 4.32
C PHE A 40 6.92 -5.57 3.49
N VAL A 41 6.37 -6.03 2.38
CA VAL A 41 5.50 -5.23 1.51
C VAL A 41 4.14 -5.90 1.47
N LEU A 42 3.10 -5.11 1.77
CA LEU A 42 1.71 -5.48 1.58
C LEU A 42 1.13 -4.67 0.42
N ALA A 43 0.40 -5.33 -0.47
CA ALA A 43 -0.25 -4.66 -1.60
C ALA A 43 -1.63 -5.26 -1.90
N ALA A 44 -2.51 -4.44 -2.47
CA ALA A 44 -3.82 -4.83 -2.97
C ALA A 44 -3.93 -4.48 -4.46
N CYS A 45 -4.36 -5.43 -5.29
CA CYS A 45 -4.70 -5.19 -6.67
C CYS A 45 -6.19 -4.83 -6.75
N ILE A 46 -6.46 -3.54 -6.96
CA ILE A 46 -7.81 -2.97 -6.93
C ILE A 46 -8.26 -2.64 -8.35
N HIS A 47 -9.51 -2.94 -8.69
CA HIS A 47 -10.09 -2.47 -9.95
C HIS A 47 -10.21 -0.95 -9.94
N ASN A 48 -9.72 -0.29 -10.98
CA ASN A 48 -9.85 1.15 -11.15
C ASN A 48 -11.15 1.49 -11.91
N PRO A 49 -12.19 2.04 -11.25
CA PRO A 49 -13.46 2.38 -11.90
C PRO A 49 -13.35 3.60 -12.84
N TYR A 50 -12.22 4.30 -12.81
CA TYR A 50 -11.95 5.52 -13.58
C TYR A 50 -11.04 5.28 -14.79
N ALA A 51 -10.61 4.04 -15.04
CA ALA A 51 -9.80 3.71 -16.21
C ALA A 51 -10.50 4.11 -17.53
N GLY A 52 -9.74 4.68 -18.46
CA GLY A 52 -10.20 5.10 -19.78
C GLY A 52 -10.95 6.43 -19.83
N ARG A 53 -11.03 7.17 -18.72
CA ARG A 53 -11.70 8.49 -18.69
C ARG A 53 -11.01 9.47 -17.73
N TYR A 54 -11.16 10.75 -18.03
CA TYR A 54 -10.84 11.83 -17.12
C TYR A 54 -11.93 11.98 -16.05
N VAL A 55 -11.52 12.21 -14.80
CA VAL A 55 -12.42 12.44 -13.67
C VAL A 55 -11.90 13.62 -12.86
N ALA A 56 -12.69 14.70 -12.81
CA ALA A 56 -12.27 15.93 -12.13
C ALA A 56 -12.26 15.81 -10.60
N ASP A 57 -13.09 14.93 -10.04
CA ASP A 57 -13.24 14.76 -8.58
C ASP A 57 -13.14 13.29 -8.19
N LEU A 58 -12.13 12.96 -7.38
CA LEU A 58 -11.90 11.63 -6.81
C LEU A 58 -12.34 11.55 -5.33
N GLY A 59 -13.04 12.58 -4.84
CA GLY A 59 -13.44 12.76 -3.44
C GLY A 59 -14.22 11.57 -2.88
N GLU A 60 -15.17 11.01 -3.64
CA GLU A 60 -15.92 9.81 -3.22
C GLU A 60 -14.99 8.61 -2.97
N TRP A 61 -13.97 8.43 -3.81
CA TRP A 61 -13.02 7.32 -3.65
C TRP A 61 -12.08 7.52 -2.45
N ILE A 62 -11.67 8.77 -2.23
CA ILE A 62 -10.87 9.18 -1.08
C ILE A 62 -11.66 8.96 0.21
N GLN A 63 -12.91 9.43 0.27
CA GLN A 63 -13.79 9.29 1.44
C GLN A 63 -14.10 7.83 1.77
N ALA A 64 -14.18 6.96 0.76
CA ALA A 64 -14.41 5.53 0.96
C ALA A 64 -13.16 4.73 1.37
N SER A 65 -11.97 5.35 1.36
CA SER A 65 -10.68 4.67 1.60
C SER A 65 -10.31 4.29 3.03
N PRO A 66 -10.86 4.87 4.12
CA PRO A 66 -10.44 4.51 5.48
C PRO A 66 -10.54 3.01 5.81
N PRO A 67 -11.62 2.28 5.48
CA PRO A 67 -11.69 0.83 5.70
C PRO A 67 -10.58 0.04 4.97
N LEU A 68 -10.13 0.54 3.81
CA LEU A 68 -8.99 -0.07 3.11
C LEU A 68 -7.70 0.11 3.91
N GLY A 69 -7.48 1.33 4.44
CA GLY A 69 -6.37 1.63 5.34
C GLY A 69 -6.37 0.76 6.60
N GLU A 70 -7.54 0.56 7.22
CA GLU A 70 -7.70 -0.29 8.40
C GLU A 70 -7.27 -1.74 8.11
N GLU A 71 -7.68 -2.29 6.96
CA GLU A 71 -7.32 -3.65 6.57
C GLU A 71 -5.82 -3.77 6.23
N PHE A 72 -5.21 -2.75 5.61
CA PHE A 72 -3.75 -2.69 5.47
C PHE A 72 -3.05 -2.66 6.82
N GLY A 73 -3.53 -1.84 7.76
CA GLY A 73 -2.99 -1.75 9.12
C GLY A 73 -3.07 -3.09 9.86
N ARG A 74 -4.23 -3.75 9.84
CA ARG A 74 -4.43 -5.08 10.44
C ARG A 74 -3.47 -6.12 9.86
N ARG A 75 -3.33 -6.16 8.53
CA ARG A 75 -2.39 -7.07 7.85
C ARG A 75 -0.93 -6.74 8.14
N ALA A 76 -0.58 -5.46 8.27
CA ALA A 76 0.78 -5.03 8.61
C ALA A 76 1.18 -5.47 10.01
N VAL A 77 0.30 -5.29 11.00
CA VAL A 77 0.52 -5.79 12.37
C VAL A 77 0.65 -7.31 12.38
N GLN A 78 -0.17 -8.03 11.60
CA GLN A 78 -0.06 -9.48 11.46
C GLN A 78 1.28 -9.91 10.82
N ALA A 79 1.72 -9.22 9.76
CA ALA A 79 2.98 -9.50 9.07
C ALA A 79 4.21 -9.20 9.93
N ALA A 80 4.11 -8.21 10.83
CA ALA A 80 5.16 -7.89 11.78
C ALA A 80 5.41 -9.00 12.81
N GLN A 81 4.43 -9.90 13.05
CA GLN A 81 4.57 -11.05 13.96
C GLN A 81 5.08 -10.65 15.36
N GLY A 82 4.62 -9.51 15.87
CA GLY A 82 5.02 -8.98 17.18
C GLY A 82 6.33 -8.17 17.20
N ARG A 83 7.04 -8.05 16.06
CA ARG A 83 8.22 -7.19 15.93
C ARG A 83 7.82 -5.71 15.92
N ALA A 84 8.70 -4.87 16.47
CA ALA A 84 8.53 -3.42 16.41
C ALA A 84 8.63 -2.92 14.96
N ILE A 85 7.69 -2.07 14.54
CA ILE A 85 7.73 -1.43 13.23
C ILE A 85 8.42 -0.08 13.38
N VAL A 86 9.63 0.03 12.82
CA VAL A 86 10.50 1.20 12.98
C VAL A 86 10.61 2.05 11.71
N SER A 87 10.08 1.58 10.59
CA SER A 87 10.02 2.30 9.32
C SER A 87 8.75 1.92 8.55
N TYR A 88 8.27 2.83 7.71
CA TYR A 88 7.09 2.65 6.87
C TYR A 88 7.16 3.56 5.64
N GLY A 89 6.57 3.06 4.55
CA GLY A 89 6.40 3.78 3.30
C GLY A 89 5.13 3.34 2.60
N LYS A 90 4.73 4.08 1.57
CA LYS A 90 3.55 3.75 0.76
C LYS A 90 3.82 3.97 -0.71
N ALA A 91 3.15 3.23 -1.57
CA ALA A 91 3.25 3.47 -3.00
C ALA A 91 1.95 3.14 -3.74
N CYS A 92 1.77 3.75 -4.91
CA CYS A 92 0.70 3.40 -5.85
C CYS A 92 1.27 3.07 -7.23
N LEU A 93 0.73 2.04 -7.85
CA LEU A 93 1.03 1.68 -9.23
C LEU A 93 -0.26 1.60 -10.03
N VAL A 94 -0.44 2.55 -10.94
CA VAL A 94 -1.66 2.66 -11.74
C VAL A 94 -1.44 2.01 -13.09
N GLY A 95 -2.42 1.21 -13.54
CA GLY A 95 -2.42 0.62 -14.88
C GLY A 95 -2.38 1.68 -15.98
N ILE A 96 -1.95 1.29 -17.18
CA ILE A 96 -1.76 2.20 -18.32
C ILE A 96 -3.04 2.94 -18.73
N ASP A 97 -4.21 2.34 -18.50
CA ASP A 97 -5.51 2.96 -18.82
C ASP A 97 -5.99 3.96 -17.76
N GLY A 98 -5.30 4.10 -16.63
CA GLY A 98 -5.61 5.09 -15.59
C GLY A 98 -4.64 6.26 -15.57
N GLU A 99 -4.98 7.30 -14.81
CA GLU A 99 -4.15 8.48 -14.52
C GLU A 99 -3.43 8.34 -13.17
N TYR A 100 -2.34 9.07 -12.96
CA TYR A 100 -1.56 8.99 -11.72
C TYR A 100 -2.42 9.32 -10.49
N GLU A 101 -3.30 10.29 -10.65
CA GLU A 101 -4.26 10.83 -9.69
C GLU A 101 -5.16 9.73 -9.13
N HIS A 102 -5.53 8.74 -9.95
CA HIS A 102 -6.33 7.59 -9.52
C HIS A 102 -5.62 6.82 -8.41
N GLY A 103 -4.32 6.54 -8.55
CA GLY A 103 -3.55 5.88 -7.50
C GLY A 103 -3.27 6.80 -6.32
N ASN A 104 -2.93 8.07 -6.60
CA ASN A 104 -2.60 9.06 -5.58
C ASN A 104 -3.78 9.35 -4.63
N ALA A 105 -5.02 9.26 -5.11
CA ALA A 105 -6.23 9.35 -4.28
C ALA A 105 -6.19 8.40 -3.07
N LEU A 106 -5.63 7.20 -3.26
CA LEU A 106 -5.51 6.18 -2.21
C LEU A 106 -4.21 6.26 -1.40
N LEU A 107 -3.35 7.26 -1.66
CA LEU A 107 -2.18 7.57 -0.82
C LEU A 107 -2.46 8.70 0.18
N THR A 108 -3.64 9.31 0.14
CA THR A 108 -4.01 10.45 0.98
C THR A 108 -4.22 10.05 2.46
N ASN A 109 -4.33 11.05 3.33
CA ASN A 109 -4.51 10.84 4.77
C ASN A 109 -5.69 9.93 5.14
N PRO A 110 -6.87 9.99 4.48
CA PRO A 110 -7.97 9.07 4.75
C PRO A 110 -7.59 7.59 4.67
N ALA A 111 -6.77 7.18 3.68
CA ALA A 111 -6.26 5.82 3.56
C ALA A 111 -5.06 5.55 4.49
N ALA A 112 -4.17 6.54 4.65
CA ALA A 112 -2.90 6.34 5.35
C ALA A 112 -3.00 6.44 6.88
N ASN A 113 -3.90 7.26 7.42
CA ASN A 113 -4.04 7.46 8.86
C ASN A 113 -4.43 6.16 9.59
N PRO A 114 -5.40 5.36 9.13
CA PRO A 114 -5.71 4.09 9.80
C PRO A 114 -4.53 3.12 9.85
N VAL A 115 -3.66 3.12 8.82
CA VAL A 115 -2.41 2.36 8.85
C VAL A 115 -1.53 2.90 9.98
N ARG A 116 -1.28 4.22 10.01
CA ARG A 116 -0.43 4.87 11.04
C ARG A 116 -0.90 4.59 12.46
N ASP A 117 -2.21 4.60 12.68
CA ASP A 117 -2.83 4.30 13.97
C ASP A 117 -2.57 2.85 14.36
N ALA A 118 -2.75 1.90 13.43
CA ALA A 118 -2.45 0.48 13.66
C ALA A 118 -0.97 0.20 13.95
N LEU A 119 -0.05 1.01 13.43
CA LEU A 119 1.39 0.90 13.68
C LEU A 119 1.85 1.50 15.02
N GLY A 120 0.92 1.86 15.91
CA GLY A 120 1.23 2.47 17.21
C GLY A 120 1.35 3.99 17.18
N GLY A 121 0.63 4.66 16.27
CA GLY A 121 0.55 6.12 16.22
C GLY A 121 1.73 6.77 15.48
N ALA A 122 2.19 6.15 14.40
CA ALA A 122 3.29 6.59 13.53
C ALA A 122 3.28 8.11 13.26
N LYS A 123 4.16 8.86 13.96
CA LYS A 123 4.15 10.34 13.95
C LYS A 123 4.83 10.97 12.74
N SER A 124 5.78 10.27 12.12
CA SER A 124 6.51 10.78 10.95
C SER A 124 5.58 10.86 9.72
N TRP A 125 5.98 11.71 8.77
CA TRP A 125 5.38 11.69 7.44
C TRP A 125 5.63 10.33 6.79
N VAL A 126 4.60 9.75 6.16
CA VAL A 126 4.74 8.49 5.42
C VAL A 126 5.28 8.82 4.02
N PRO A 127 6.56 8.52 3.72
CA PRO A 127 7.13 8.78 2.41
C PRO A 127 6.39 7.97 1.35
N SER A 128 6.29 8.52 0.14
CA SER A 128 5.50 7.89 -0.91
C SER A 128 6.04 8.06 -2.31
N THR A 129 5.83 7.03 -3.12
CA THR A 129 6.12 7.02 -4.55
C THR A 129 4.86 6.61 -5.32
N GLY A 130 4.65 7.18 -6.50
CA GLY A 130 3.58 6.76 -7.39
C GLY A 130 4.06 6.65 -8.83
N LYS A 131 3.51 5.69 -9.57
CA LYS A 131 3.92 5.44 -10.96
C LYS A 131 2.77 4.90 -11.79
N ARG A 132 2.76 5.20 -13.09
CA ARG A 132 1.95 4.51 -14.09
C ARG A 132 2.77 3.42 -14.77
N GLY A 133 2.18 2.25 -15.02
CA GLY A 133 2.90 1.15 -15.64
C GLY A 133 2.00 -0.01 -16.08
N GLY A 134 2.51 -0.82 -17.01
CA GLY A 134 1.89 -2.07 -17.41
C GLY A 134 2.10 -3.19 -16.37
N PRO A 135 1.46 -4.36 -16.56
CA PRO A 135 1.71 -5.53 -15.73
C PRO A 135 3.21 -5.87 -15.63
N GLY A 136 3.69 -6.15 -14.42
CA GLY A 136 5.11 -6.45 -14.16
C GLY A 136 6.00 -5.23 -13.94
N THR A 137 5.45 -4.01 -14.01
CA THR A 137 6.21 -2.79 -13.66
C THR A 137 6.68 -2.84 -12.21
N VAL A 138 7.97 -2.53 -12.01
CA VAL A 138 8.60 -2.40 -10.68
C VAL A 138 8.40 -0.98 -10.14
N ILE A 139 8.20 -0.89 -8.82
CA ILE A 139 8.10 0.35 -8.06
C ILE A 139 8.90 0.22 -6.77
N ASP A 140 9.65 1.26 -6.44
CA ASP A 140 10.35 1.38 -5.17
C ASP A 140 9.41 1.96 -4.12
N ILE A 141 9.43 1.39 -2.91
CA ILE A 141 8.70 1.88 -1.75
C ILE A 141 9.74 2.44 -0.78
N PRO A 142 9.73 3.76 -0.53
CA PRO A 142 10.73 4.43 0.30
C PRO A 142 10.58 4.11 1.79
#